data_AF-A0A0W0FDT4-F1
#
_entry.id   AF-A0A0W0FDT4-F1
#
_cell.length_a   1.000
_cell.length_b   1.000
_cell.length_c   1.000
_cell.angle_alpha   90.00
_cell.angle_beta   90.00
_cell.angle_gamma   90.00
#
_symmetry.space_group_name_H-M   'P 1'
#
loop_
_entity.id
_entity.type
_entity.pdbx_description
1 polymer ?
#
loop_
_entity_poly.entity_id
_entity_poly.type
_entity_poly.pdbx_seq_one_letter_code
_entity_poly.pdbx_strand_id
1 'polypeptide(L)'
;MSRNARDYLGRKPKNMYNTLIVITLESGILYAALLFFILGMTLDNYSVDSKVIDLCIRSWSVIAAMMPTIIVTGNEEYRALWQQQTAADREAEDQRRQQEIEDAQLKAEEEKKQEEETLKEKEKKRAKLHPIDLNKGIDCLLKQLHPYARAKLQNCEFVPLWYCLPEATKEVFNNTRKLTEETEFSLTKDSNSTLSVKAMDSAKPSSNAHPNLSLSWTDIS
;
A
#
# COMPACT_ATOMS: atom_id res chain seq x y z
N MET A 1 31.72 13.03 -6.54
CA MET A 1 31.62 12.59 -5.13
C MET A 1 30.21 12.06 -4.89
N SER A 2 30.09 10.78 -4.52
CA SER A 2 28.82 10.07 -4.31
C SER A 2 28.03 10.67 -3.14
N ARG A 3 26.71 10.88 -3.31
CA ARG A 3 25.82 11.49 -2.31
C ARG A 3 25.80 10.73 -0.98
N ASN A 4 26.11 9.43 -1.00
CA ASN A 4 26.07 8.57 0.19
C ASN A 4 27.23 8.78 1.17
N ALA A 5 28.30 9.48 0.78
CA ALA A 5 29.40 9.78 1.71
C ALA A 5 29.07 10.93 2.67
N ARG A 6 28.05 11.74 2.36
CA ARG A 6 27.71 12.95 3.13
C ARG A 6 27.00 12.63 4.46
N ASP A 7 26.26 11.53 4.51
CA ASP A 7 25.46 11.16 5.68
C ASP A 7 26.30 10.57 6.82
N TYR A 8 27.49 10.03 6.50
CA TYR A 8 28.39 9.45 7.50
C TYR A 8 29.27 10.49 8.24
N LEU A 9 29.29 11.75 7.81
CA LEU A 9 30.29 12.74 8.24
C LEU A 9 29.75 13.89 9.13
N GLY A 10 28.49 13.84 9.53
CA GLY A 10 27.91 14.82 10.47
C GLY A 10 27.95 16.27 9.95
N ARG A 11 27.54 17.23 10.78
CA ARG A 11 27.25 18.62 10.36
C ARG A 11 28.48 19.53 10.21
N LYS A 12 29.70 19.08 10.52
CA LYS A 12 30.94 19.89 10.39
C LYS A 12 32.17 19.13 9.83
N PRO A 13 32.08 18.48 8.65
CA PRO A 13 33.22 17.79 8.05
C PRO A 13 34.31 18.75 7.61
N LYS A 14 33.97 19.99 7.25
CA LYS A 14 34.91 20.96 6.68
C LYS A 14 36.12 21.23 7.57
N ASN A 15 35.93 21.28 8.90
CA ASN A 15 37.03 21.59 9.80
C ASN A 15 37.96 20.39 9.98
N MET A 16 37.41 19.18 10.07
CA MET A 16 38.22 17.97 10.29
C MET A 16 39.05 17.61 9.05
N TYR A 17 38.47 17.74 7.85
CA TYR A 17 39.22 17.57 6.59
C TYR A 17 40.29 18.64 6.41
N ASN A 18 40.00 19.90 6.76
CA ASN A 18 41.01 20.96 6.68
C ASN A 18 42.17 20.69 7.66
N THR A 19 41.91 20.24 8.89
CA THR A 19 42.97 19.90 9.83
C THR A 19 43.79 18.70 9.36
N LEU A 20 43.15 17.65 8.84
CA LEU A 20 43.84 16.48 8.31
C LEU A 20 44.69 16.83 7.07
N ILE A 21 44.15 17.67 6.18
CA ILE A 21 44.87 18.19 5.01
C ILE A 21 46.05 19.05 5.46
N VAL A 22 45.89 19.95 6.42
CA VAL A 22 47.00 20.78 6.93
C VAL A 22 48.11 19.90 7.52
N ILE A 23 47.78 18.91 8.35
CA ILE A 23 48.79 18.01 8.96
C ILE A 23 49.50 17.16 7.90
N THR A 24 48.78 16.63 6.93
CA THR A 24 49.37 15.82 5.85
C THR A 24 50.18 16.67 4.87
N LEU A 25 49.76 17.90 4.61
CA LEU A 25 50.46 18.82 3.73
C LEU A 25 51.72 19.38 4.41
N GLU A 26 51.67 19.71 5.69
CA GLU A 26 52.85 20.15 6.45
C GLU A 26 53.87 19.03 6.62
N SER A 27 53.44 17.80 6.96
CA SER A 27 54.35 16.66 7.05
C SER A 27 54.93 16.25 5.70
N GLY A 28 54.14 16.33 4.62
CA GLY A 28 54.61 16.10 3.25
C GLY A 28 55.60 17.16 2.76
N ILE A 29 55.37 18.44 3.07
CA ILE A 29 56.27 19.55 2.74
C ILE A 29 57.58 19.42 3.53
N LEU A 30 57.52 19.07 4.82
CA LEU A 30 58.72 18.83 5.63
C LEU A 30 59.53 17.64 5.11
N TYR A 31 58.87 16.56 4.69
CA TYR A 31 59.54 15.41 4.09
C TYR A 31 60.20 15.75 2.74
N ALA A 32 59.49 16.49 1.90
CA ALA A 32 60.04 16.97 0.62
C ALA A 32 61.22 17.92 0.83
N ALA A 33 61.14 18.85 1.79
CA ALA A 33 62.22 19.78 2.13
C ALA A 33 63.45 19.04 2.67
N LEU A 34 63.27 18.03 3.53
CA LEU A 34 64.34 17.19 4.03
C LEU A 34 65.01 16.39 2.91
N LEU A 35 64.23 15.80 2.01
CA LEU A 35 64.77 15.07 0.84
C LEU A 35 65.54 15.99 -0.11
N PHE A 36 65.02 17.19 -0.38
CA PHE A 36 65.72 18.18 -1.20
C PHE A 36 67.01 18.67 -0.53
N PHE A 37 67.01 18.82 0.79
CA PHE A 37 68.21 19.19 1.55
C PHE A 37 69.29 18.09 1.47
N ILE A 38 68.91 16.82 1.63
CA ILE A 38 69.82 15.68 1.48
C ILE A 38 70.34 15.60 0.05
N LEU A 39 69.46 15.77 -0.95
CA LEU A 39 69.84 15.72 -2.37
C LEU A 39 70.81 16.86 -2.74
N GLY A 40 70.56 18.09 -2.26
CA GLY A 40 71.45 19.22 -2.47
C GLY A 40 72.85 18.99 -1.88
N MET A 41 72.91 18.46 -0.65
CA MET A 41 74.16 18.10 0.00
C MET A 41 74.95 17.01 -0.76
N THR A 42 74.25 16.07 -1.41
CA THR A 42 74.90 15.02 -2.23
C THR A 42 75.37 15.50 -3.61
N LEU A 43 74.74 16.53 -4.18
CA LEU A 43 75.07 17.06 -5.52
C LEU A 43 76.24 18.05 -5.50
N ASP A 44 76.43 18.81 -4.41
CA ASP A 44 77.50 19.81 -4.28
C ASP A 44 78.91 19.22 -3.96
N ASN A 45 79.13 17.92 -4.19
CA ASN A 45 80.39 17.19 -3.91
C ASN A 45 80.92 17.35 -2.47
N TYR A 46 80.05 17.72 -1.51
CA TYR A 46 80.39 17.62 -0.10
C TYR A 46 80.42 16.13 0.27
N SER A 47 81.56 15.65 0.76
CA SER A 47 81.64 14.35 1.41
C SER A 47 80.84 14.43 2.70
N VAL A 48 79.54 14.15 2.61
CA VAL A 48 78.63 14.17 3.76
C VAL A 48 79.08 13.05 4.70
N ASP A 49 79.48 13.43 5.91
CA ASP A 49 79.86 12.47 6.95
C ASP A 49 78.68 11.52 7.19
N SER A 50 78.94 10.21 7.07
CA SER A 50 77.95 9.14 7.28
C SER A 50 77.21 9.28 8.62
N LYS A 51 77.83 9.93 9.61
CA LYS A 51 77.22 10.24 10.91
C LYS A 51 76.03 11.19 10.82
N VAL A 52 76.02 12.14 9.89
CA VAL A 52 74.91 13.10 9.71
C VAL A 52 73.69 12.37 9.16
N ILE A 53 73.90 11.47 8.19
CA ILE A 53 72.81 10.64 7.62
C ILE A 53 72.23 9.70 8.67
N ASP A 54 73.09 9.02 9.46
CA ASP A 54 72.63 8.14 10.54
C ASP A 54 71.85 8.92 11.62
N LEU A 55 72.30 10.13 11.97
CA LEU A 55 71.58 11.02 12.89
C LEU A 55 70.20 11.42 12.35
N CYS A 56 70.10 11.76 11.04
CA CYS A 56 68.82 12.08 10.40
C CYS A 56 67.86 10.88 10.40
N ILE A 57 68.33 9.69 10.03
CA ILE A 57 67.50 8.46 9.99
C ILE A 57 67.02 8.09 11.40
N ARG A 58 67.90 8.17 12.41
CA ARG A 58 67.54 7.91 13.81
C ARG A 58 66.53 8.91 14.34
N SER A 59 66.72 10.21 14.06
CA SER A 59 65.78 11.25 14.50
C SER A 59 64.41 11.11 13.84
N TRP A 60 64.36 10.74 12.56
CA TRP A 60 63.11 10.48 11.83
C TRP A 60 62.34 9.30 12.42
N SER A 61 63.04 8.24 12.81
CA SER A 61 62.43 7.03 13.38
C SER A 61 61.68 7.33 14.68
N VAL A 62 62.21 8.24 15.51
CA VAL A 62 61.56 8.70 16.75
C VAL A 62 60.33 9.56 16.45
N ILE A 63 60.44 10.50 15.50
CA ILE A 63 59.32 11.37 15.11
C ILE A 63 58.18 10.55 14.49
N ALA A 64 58.50 9.59 13.62
CA ALA A 64 57.55 8.70 12.98
C ALA A 64 56.83 7.78 14.00
N ALA A 65 57.52 7.38 15.07
CA ALA A 65 56.92 6.58 16.14
C ALA A 65 56.00 7.40 17.06
N MET A 66 56.31 8.68 17.32
CA MET A 66 55.53 9.53 18.24
C MET A 66 54.28 10.14 17.61
N MET A 67 54.32 10.46 16.30
CA MET A 67 53.20 11.11 15.60
C MET A 67 51.87 10.34 15.67
N PRO A 68 51.82 9.02 15.44
CA PRO A 68 50.58 8.25 15.54
C PRO A 68 50.00 8.28 16.95
N THR A 69 50.84 8.21 17.99
CA THR A 69 50.39 8.16 19.38
C THR A 69 49.72 9.46 19.79
N ILE A 70 50.29 10.61 19.42
CA ILE A 70 49.72 11.93 19.72
C ILE A 70 48.39 12.15 18.99
N ILE A 71 48.27 11.68 17.75
CA ILE A 71 47.04 11.76 16.97
C ILE A 71 45.96 10.84 17.54
N VAL A 72 46.35 9.65 18.02
CA VAL A 72 45.41 8.68 18.60
C VAL A 72 44.90 9.17 19.96
N THR A 73 45.79 9.56 20.88
CA THR A 73 45.39 10.00 22.24
C THR A 73 44.59 11.31 22.21
N GLY A 74 44.96 12.27 21.36
CA GLY A 74 44.19 13.50 21.19
C GLY A 74 42.80 13.26 20.63
N ASN A 75 42.54 12.15 19.91
CA ASN A 75 41.25 11.83 19.29
C ASN A 75 40.29 11.10 20.24
N GLU A 76 40.78 10.51 21.32
CA GLU A 76 39.95 9.74 22.26
C GLU A 76 38.96 10.63 23.02
N GLU A 77 39.40 11.79 23.49
CA GLU A 77 38.54 12.75 24.21
C GLU A 77 37.44 13.32 23.31
N TYR A 78 37.77 13.69 22.07
CA TYR A 78 36.77 14.18 21.10
C TYR A 78 35.78 13.10 20.71
N ARG A 79 36.23 11.84 20.59
CA ARG A 79 35.33 10.70 20.33
C ARG A 79 34.39 10.46 21.50
N ALA A 80 34.88 10.54 22.73
CA ALA A 80 34.05 10.37 23.93
C ALA A 80 32.97 11.46 24.01
N LEU A 81 33.34 12.73 23.79
CA LEU A 81 32.39 13.86 23.75
C LEU A 81 31.35 13.68 22.64
N TRP A 82 31.79 13.25 21.44
CA TRP A 82 30.89 13.02 20.31
C TRP A 82 29.93 11.85 20.55
N GLN A 83 30.42 10.76 21.16
CA GLN A 83 29.60 9.62 21.52
C GLN A 83 28.54 10.01 22.56
N GLN A 84 28.91 10.81 23.56
CA GLN A 84 27.98 11.33 24.56
C GLN A 84 26.88 12.18 23.91
N GLN A 85 27.25 13.10 23.01
CA GLN A 85 26.28 13.92 22.29
C GLN A 85 25.35 13.06 21.43
N THR A 86 25.90 12.09 20.70
CA THR A 86 25.11 11.21 19.83
C THR A 86 24.14 10.33 20.64
N ALA A 87 24.54 9.89 21.84
CA ALA A 87 23.68 9.14 22.74
C ALA A 87 22.51 10.00 23.25
N ALA A 88 22.79 11.23 23.69
CA ALA A 88 21.76 12.17 24.14
C ALA A 88 20.76 12.51 23.02
N ASP A 89 21.24 12.73 21.79
CA ASP A 89 20.39 13.01 20.64
C ASP A 89 19.50 11.81 20.28
N ARG A 90 20.00 10.57 20.41
CA ARG A 90 19.19 9.35 20.20
C ARG A 90 18.11 9.20 21.26
N GLU A 91 18.46 9.40 22.53
CA GLU A 91 17.51 9.30 23.64
C GLU A 91 16.38 10.33 23.50
N ALA A 92 16.71 11.56 23.11
CA ALA A 92 15.71 12.60 22.86
C ALA A 92 14.76 12.24 21.71
N GLU A 93 15.28 11.69 20.62
CA GLU A 93 14.44 11.27 19.48
C GLU A 93 13.60 10.02 19.81
N ASP A 94 14.12 9.09 20.59
CA ASP A 94 13.37 7.94 21.08
C ASP A 94 12.23 8.36 22.02
N GLN A 95 12.47 9.34 22.89
CA GLN A 95 11.41 9.94 23.72
C GLN A 95 10.33 10.61 22.87
N ARG A 96 10.71 11.35 21.83
CA ARG A 96 9.74 11.97 20.91
C ARG A 96 8.91 10.93 20.17
N ARG A 97 9.54 9.88 19.64
CA ARG A 97 8.81 8.78 19.00
C ARG A 97 7.87 8.08 19.97
N GLN A 98 8.29 7.88 21.21
CA GLN A 98 7.45 7.27 22.23
C GLN A 98 6.24 8.14 22.55
N GLN A 99 6.41 9.46 22.68
CA GLN A 99 5.31 10.41 22.85
C GLN A 99 4.34 10.39 21.66
N GLU A 100 4.85 10.39 20.43
CA GLU A 100 4.02 10.31 19.23
C GLU A 100 3.19 9.01 19.18
N ILE A 101 3.76 7.89 19.62
CA ILE A 101 3.06 6.60 19.72
C ILE A 101 1.96 6.66 20.79
N GLU A 102 2.27 7.22 21.97
CA GLU A 102 1.31 7.35 23.07
C GLU A 102 0.15 8.29 22.70
N ASP A 103 0.44 9.44 22.08
CA ASP A 103 -0.57 10.38 21.59
C ASP A 103 -1.44 9.75 20.49
N ALA A 104 -0.84 9.00 19.56
CA ALA A 104 -1.58 8.29 18.53
C ALA A 104 -2.49 7.21 19.11
N GLN A 105 -2.04 6.49 20.15
CA GLN A 105 -2.86 5.51 20.86
C GLN A 105 -4.03 6.17 21.60
N LEU A 106 -3.78 7.28 22.31
CA LEU A 106 -4.80 8.03 23.01
C LEU A 106 -5.88 8.53 22.05
N LYS A 107 -5.47 9.10 20.91
CA LYS A 107 -6.38 9.59 19.88
C LYS A 107 -7.21 8.46 19.26
N ALA A 108 -6.59 7.32 18.97
CA ALA A 108 -7.31 6.16 18.44
C ALA A 108 -8.33 5.61 19.43
N GLU A 109 -8.04 5.64 20.74
CA GLU A 109 -9.00 5.22 21.75
C GLU A 109 -10.16 6.22 21.91
N GLU A 110 -9.89 7.52 21.83
CA GLU A 110 -10.92 8.56 21.84
C GLU A 110 -11.83 8.45 20.61
N GLU A 111 -11.26 8.27 19.41
CA GLU A 111 -12.03 8.04 18.17
C GLU A 111 -12.91 6.79 18.27
N LYS A 112 -12.40 5.69 18.84
CA LYS A 112 -13.21 4.48 19.07
C LYS A 112 -14.38 4.73 20.02
N LYS A 113 -14.16 5.48 21.11
CA LYS A 113 -15.22 5.84 22.07
C LYS A 113 -16.27 6.72 21.39
N GLN A 114 -15.86 7.70 20.60
CA GLN A 114 -16.77 8.54 19.83
C GLN A 114 -17.56 7.70 18.81
N GLU A 115 -16.91 6.81 18.07
CA GLU A 115 -17.59 5.93 17.11
C GLU A 115 -18.64 5.05 17.81
N GLU A 116 -18.30 4.43 18.95
CA GLU A 116 -19.22 3.62 19.74
C GLU A 116 -20.43 4.45 20.24
N GLU A 117 -20.21 5.70 20.67
CA GLU A 117 -21.30 6.61 21.04
C GLU A 117 -22.19 6.96 19.85
N THR A 118 -21.62 7.24 18.68
CA THR A 118 -22.42 7.52 17.47
C THR A 118 -23.23 6.31 17.01
N LEU A 119 -22.69 5.09 17.16
CA LEU A 119 -23.42 3.86 16.85
C LEU A 119 -24.59 3.65 17.81
N LYS A 120 -24.38 3.84 19.12
CA LYS A 120 -25.44 3.77 20.12
C LYS A 120 -26.54 4.81 19.86
N GLU A 121 -26.18 6.01 19.42
CA GLU A 121 -27.17 7.03 19.06
C GLU A 121 -27.96 6.66 17.80
N LYS A 122 -27.28 6.13 16.77
CA LYS A 122 -27.91 5.61 15.54
C LYS A 122 -28.83 4.41 15.83
N GLU A 123 -28.45 3.52 16.75
CA GLU A 123 -29.27 2.39 17.17
C GLU A 123 -30.51 2.83 17.95
N LYS A 124 -30.39 3.80 18.86
CA LYS A 124 -31.56 4.39 19.55
C LYS A 124 -32.53 5.05 18.56
N LYS A 125 -32.01 5.67 17.50
CA LYS A 125 -32.80 6.29 16.42
C LYS A 125 -33.32 5.29 15.39
N ARG A 126 -32.84 4.04 15.39
CA ARG A 126 -33.30 3.03 14.44
C ARG A 126 -34.74 2.66 14.79
N ALA A 127 -35.65 3.02 13.89
CA ALA A 127 -37.04 2.60 14.00
C ALA A 127 -37.11 1.08 14.16
N LYS A 128 -37.96 0.59 15.09
CA LYS A 128 -38.19 -0.83 15.28
C LYS A 128 -38.64 -1.41 13.95
N LEU A 129 -37.78 -2.23 13.32
CA LEU A 129 -38.15 -2.95 12.10
C LEU A 129 -39.26 -3.93 12.47
N HIS A 130 -40.34 -3.92 11.70
CA HIS A 130 -41.36 -4.96 11.82
C HIS A 130 -40.71 -6.32 11.52
N PRO A 131 -41.05 -7.37 12.29
CA PRO A 131 -40.59 -8.72 11.97
C PRO A 131 -41.02 -9.06 10.54
N ILE A 132 -40.04 -9.39 9.69
CA ILE A 132 -40.33 -9.91 8.36
C ILE A 132 -40.98 -11.27 8.59
N ASP A 133 -42.23 -11.41 8.18
CA ASP A 133 -42.94 -12.68 8.25
C ASP A 133 -42.40 -13.61 7.15
N LEU A 134 -41.45 -14.48 7.52
CA LEU A 134 -40.88 -15.46 6.59
C LEU A 134 -41.90 -16.52 6.13
N ASN A 135 -43.06 -16.64 6.80
CA ASN A 135 -44.13 -17.54 6.39
C ASN A 135 -45.08 -16.91 5.36
N LYS A 136 -45.02 -15.58 5.18
CA LYS A 136 -45.71 -14.90 4.10
C LYS A 136 -44.85 -15.03 2.84
N GLY A 137 -45.03 -16.16 2.16
CA GLY A 137 -44.38 -16.44 0.88
C GLY A 137 -44.55 -15.29 -0.09
N ILE A 138 -43.56 -15.12 -0.96
CA ILE A 138 -43.54 -14.11 -2.03
C ILE A 138 -44.47 -14.54 -3.18
N ASP A 139 -45.68 -14.99 -2.84
CA ASP A 139 -46.68 -15.47 -3.79
C ASP A 139 -47.17 -14.33 -4.69
N CYS A 140 -47.04 -13.09 -4.24
CA CYS A 140 -47.36 -11.91 -5.04
C CYS A 140 -46.39 -11.73 -6.23
N LEU A 141 -45.09 -11.98 -6.05
CA LEU A 141 -44.12 -11.83 -7.16
C LEU A 141 -44.26 -12.94 -8.19
N LEU A 142 -44.55 -14.18 -7.75
CA LEU A 142 -44.77 -15.29 -8.68
C LEU A 142 -46.01 -15.10 -9.56
N LYS A 143 -47.02 -14.35 -9.09
CA LYS A 143 -48.19 -13.97 -9.89
C LYS A 143 -47.90 -12.88 -10.92
N GLN A 144 -46.90 -12.04 -10.67
CA GLN A 144 -46.49 -10.94 -11.55
C GLN A 144 -45.49 -11.38 -12.61
N LEU A 145 -44.89 -12.57 -12.46
CA LEU A 145 -43.89 -13.06 -13.38
C LEU A 145 -44.51 -13.62 -14.68
N HIS A 146 -43.79 -13.48 -15.79
CA HIS A 146 -44.21 -14.01 -17.08
C HIS A 146 -44.42 -15.54 -17.05
N PRO A 147 -45.50 -16.09 -17.64
CA PRO A 147 -45.79 -17.53 -17.63
C PRO A 147 -44.61 -18.41 -18.07
N TYR A 148 -43.91 -17.99 -19.13
CA TYR A 148 -42.68 -18.64 -19.60
C TYR A 148 -41.57 -18.69 -18.53
N ALA A 149 -41.29 -17.56 -17.87
CA ALA A 149 -40.30 -17.49 -16.81
C ALA A 149 -40.72 -18.32 -15.59
N ARG A 150 -42.00 -18.31 -15.24
CA ARG A 150 -42.55 -19.13 -14.16
C ARG A 150 -42.36 -20.62 -14.42
N ALA A 151 -42.69 -21.11 -15.62
CA ALA A 151 -42.49 -22.51 -15.99
C ALA A 151 -41.02 -22.92 -15.92
N LYS A 152 -40.12 -22.05 -16.39
CA LYS A 152 -38.68 -22.29 -16.30
C LYS A 152 -38.15 -22.28 -14.87
N LEU A 153 -38.61 -21.36 -14.02
CA LEU A 153 -38.23 -21.35 -12.60
C LEU A 153 -38.74 -22.60 -11.87
N GLN A 154 -39.92 -23.11 -12.21
CA GLN A 154 -40.43 -24.39 -11.68
C GLN A 154 -39.55 -25.57 -12.08
N ASN A 155 -38.94 -25.52 -13.27
CA ASN A 155 -37.99 -26.52 -13.75
C ASN A 155 -36.53 -26.24 -13.31
N CYS A 156 -36.28 -25.21 -12.49
CA CYS A 156 -34.94 -24.75 -12.12
C CYS A 156 -34.03 -24.42 -13.32
N GLU A 157 -34.63 -23.99 -14.44
CA GLU A 157 -33.91 -23.59 -15.65
C GLU A 157 -33.53 -22.10 -15.64
N PHE A 158 -32.51 -21.77 -16.43
CA PHE A 158 -32.09 -20.38 -16.61
C PHE A 158 -33.18 -19.53 -17.27
N VAL A 159 -33.48 -18.39 -16.64
CA VAL A 159 -34.42 -17.38 -17.13
C VAL A 159 -33.67 -16.07 -17.40
N PRO A 160 -33.78 -15.48 -18.61
CA PRO A 160 -33.22 -14.16 -18.89
C PRO A 160 -33.77 -13.09 -17.94
N LEU A 161 -32.90 -12.16 -17.52
CA LEU A 161 -33.23 -11.11 -16.56
C LEU A 161 -34.36 -10.21 -17.06
N TRP A 162 -34.50 -10.06 -18.39
CA TRP A 162 -35.57 -9.31 -19.01
C TRP A 162 -36.97 -9.70 -18.52
N TYR A 163 -37.21 -11.00 -18.24
CA TYR A 163 -38.52 -11.45 -17.74
C TYR A 163 -38.85 -11.00 -16.31
N CYS A 164 -37.88 -10.46 -15.58
CA CYS A 164 -38.04 -9.88 -14.25
C CYS A 164 -38.22 -8.35 -14.28
N LEU A 165 -38.14 -7.73 -15.46
CA LEU A 165 -38.27 -6.28 -15.63
C LEU A 165 -39.74 -5.83 -15.67
N PRO A 166 -40.03 -4.57 -15.31
CA PRO A 166 -41.39 -4.04 -15.34
C PRO A 166 -42.01 -4.05 -16.74
N GLU A 167 -41.21 -3.96 -17.80
CA GLU A 167 -41.63 -4.08 -19.20
C GLU A 167 -42.26 -5.45 -19.48
N ALA A 168 -41.60 -6.52 -19.02
CA ALA A 168 -42.11 -7.87 -19.17
C ALA A 168 -43.40 -8.05 -18.34
N THR A 169 -43.49 -7.47 -17.14
CA THR A 169 -44.73 -7.49 -16.34
C THR A 169 -45.88 -6.78 -17.05
N LYS A 170 -45.63 -5.65 -17.72
CA LYS A 170 -46.65 -4.94 -18.53
C LYS A 170 -47.12 -5.80 -19.71
N GLU A 171 -46.20 -6.51 -20.36
CA GLU A 171 -46.54 -7.43 -21.44
C GLU A 171 -47.41 -8.59 -20.95
N VAL A 172 -47.11 -9.15 -19.78
CA VAL A 172 -47.95 -10.18 -19.13
C VAL A 172 -49.36 -9.67 -18.90
N PHE A 173 -49.49 -8.45 -18.35
CA PHE A 173 -50.81 -7.86 -18.08
C PHE A 173 -51.62 -7.64 -19.36
N ASN A 174 -50.97 -7.20 -20.43
CA ASN A 174 -51.62 -7.04 -21.74
C ASN A 174 -51.99 -8.40 -22.36
N ASN A 175 -51.15 -9.42 -22.18
CA ASN A 175 -51.40 -10.75 -22.72
C ASN A 175 -52.50 -11.49 -21.95
N THR A 176 -52.55 -11.40 -20.61
CA THR A 176 -53.64 -11.98 -19.81
C THR A 176 -54.99 -11.34 -20.16
N ARG A 177 -55.00 -10.03 -20.45
CA ARG A 177 -56.20 -9.36 -20.96
C ARG A 177 -56.65 -9.93 -22.31
N LYS A 178 -55.72 -10.18 -23.24
CA LYS A 178 -56.02 -10.77 -24.55
C LYS A 178 -56.42 -12.26 -24.48
N LEU A 179 -55.80 -13.04 -23.59
CA LEU A 179 -56.08 -14.48 -23.42
C LEU A 179 -57.52 -14.75 -22.92
N THR A 180 -58.11 -13.78 -22.22
CA THR A 180 -59.52 -13.85 -21.77
C THR A 180 -60.50 -13.76 -22.96
N GLU A 181 -60.05 -13.23 -24.11
CA GLU A 181 -60.85 -13.04 -25.32
C GLU A 181 -60.58 -14.13 -26.38
N GLU A 182 -59.36 -14.70 -26.42
CA GLU A 182 -58.92 -15.66 -27.45
C GLU A 182 -58.23 -16.89 -26.85
N THR A 183 -58.98 -17.75 -26.14
CA THR A 183 -58.42 -19.03 -25.66
C THR A 183 -58.33 -20.02 -26.82
N GLU A 184 -57.15 -20.14 -27.45
CA GLU A 184 -56.86 -21.13 -28.48
C GLU A 184 -56.76 -22.54 -27.86
N PHE A 185 -57.76 -23.38 -28.14
CA PHE A 185 -57.77 -24.79 -27.79
C PHE A 185 -57.18 -25.60 -28.95
N SER A 186 -56.18 -26.45 -28.68
CA SER A 186 -55.70 -27.41 -29.67
C SER A 186 -56.38 -28.76 -29.45
N LEU A 187 -56.86 -29.34 -30.54
CA LEU A 187 -57.48 -30.66 -30.56
C LEU A 187 -56.41 -31.68 -30.92
N THR A 188 -56.00 -32.51 -29.96
CA THR A 188 -55.04 -33.57 -30.19
C THR A 188 -55.76 -34.92 -30.24
N LYS A 189 -55.42 -35.75 -31.22
CA LYS A 189 -55.95 -37.11 -31.33
C LYS A 189 -54.99 -38.06 -30.63
N ASP A 190 -55.44 -38.68 -29.54
CA ASP A 190 -54.66 -39.69 -28.84
C ASP A 190 -54.67 -41.01 -29.62
N SER A 191 -53.68 -41.87 -29.39
CA SER A 191 -53.49 -43.16 -30.07
C SER A 191 -54.66 -44.13 -29.93
N ASN A 192 -55.56 -43.90 -28.97
CA ASN A 192 -56.80 -44.66 -28.75
C ASN A 192 -58.02 -44.09 -29.51
N SER A 193 -57.81 -43.20 -30.49
CA SER A 193 -58.87 -42.54 -31.27
C SER A 193 -59.80 -41.60 -30.48
N THR A 194 -59.49 -41.33 -29.20
CA THR A 194 -60.18 -40.31 -28.40
C THR A 194 -59.58 -38.94 -28.72
N LEU A 195 -60.42 -37.93 -28.95
CA LEU A 195 -59.99 -36.55 -29.14
C LEU A 195 -59.90 -35.88 -27.76
N SER A 196 -58.71 -35.43 -27.39
CA SER A 196 -58.48 -34.64 -26.18
C SER A 196 -58.33 -33.16 -26.56
N VAL A 197 -59.04 -32.31 -25.82
CA VAL A 197 -58.91 -30.85 -25.94
C VAL A 197 -57.89 -30.41 -24.92
N LYS A 198 -56.73 -29.93 -25.37
CA LYS A 198 -55.72 -29.36 -24.47
C LYS A 198 -55.72 -27.85 -24.64
N ALA A 199 -55.84 -27.13 -23.52
CA ALA A 199 -55.54 -25.70 -23.51
C ALA A 199 -54.06 -25.56 -23.92
N MET A 200 -53.80 -24.82 -24.98
CA MET A 200 -52.45 -24.67 -25.48
C MET A 200 -51.68 -23.83 -24.45
N ASP A 201 -50.69 -24.43 -23.79
CA ASP A 201 -49.88 -23.75 -22.78
C ASP A 201 -49.25 -22.49 -23.42
N SER A 202 -49.78 -21.33 -23.06
CA SER A 202 -49.44 -20.02 -23.62
C SER A 202 -48.07 -19.50 -23.17
N ALA A 203 -47.26 -20.35 -22.56
CA ALA A 203 -45.89 -20.07 -22.15
C ALA A 203 -44.94 -20.08 -23.36
N LYS A 204 -45.28 -19.34 -24.42
CA LYS A 204 -44.34 -19.03 -25.50
C LYS A 204 -43.34 -17.98 -24.99
N PRO A 205 -42.07 -18.06 -25.40
CA PRO A 205 -41.12 -16.98 -25.13
C PRO A 205 -41.63 -15.69 -25.81
N SER A 206 -41.50 -14.56 -25.11
CA SER A 206 -41.85 -13.26 -25.70
C SER A 206 -40.86 -12.92 -26.82
N SER A 207 -41.37 -12.33 -27.91
CA SER A 207 -40.53 -11.82 -29.00
C SER A 207 -39.67 -10.62 -28.58
N ASN A 208 -40.01 -9.96 -27.47
CA ASN A 208 -39.28 -8.80 -26.94
C ASN A 208 -38.15 -9.20 -25.99
N ALA A 209 -38.06 -10.48 -25.63
CA ALA A 209 -37.04 -10.98 -24.74
C ALA A 209 -35.66 -10.90 -25.42
N HIS A 210 -34.74 -10.17 -24.79
CA HIS A 210 -33.38 -9.99 -25.28
C HIS A 210 -32.34 -10.49 -24.26
N PRO A 211 -31.10 -10.79 -24.70
CA PRO A 211 -30.06 -11.33 -23.83
C PRO A 211 -29.64 -10.35 -22.73
N ASN A 212 -29.21 -10.89 -21.59
CA ASN A 212 -28.78 -10.07 -20.44
C ASN A 212 -27.66 -9.07 -20.79
N LEU A 213 -26.82 -9.39 -21.78
CA LEU A 213 -25.72 -8.52 -22.24
C LEU A 213 -26.19 -7.25 -22.94
N SER A 214 -27.43 -7.24 -23.46
CA SER A 214 -28.03 -6.07 -24.10
C SER A 214 -28.84 -5.19 -23.15
N LEU A 215 -28.97 -5.58 -21.87
CA LEU A 215 -29.68 -4.80 -20.86
C LEU A 215 -28.81 -3.66 -20.35
N SER A 216 -29.35 -2.45 -20.40
CA SER A 216 -28.72 -1.29 -19.79
C SER A 216 -29.22 -1.10 -18.35
N TRP A 217 -28.43 -0.43 -17.51
CA TRP A 217 -28.85 -0.11 -16.14
C TRP A 217 -30.10 0.79 -16.09
N THR A 218 -30.35 1.56 -17.16
CA THR A 218 -31.55 2.38 -17.29
C THR A 218 -32.83 1.56 -17.46
N ASP A 219 -32.73 0.32 -17.94
CA ASP A 219 -33.90 -0.58 -18.08
C ASP A 219 -34.24 -1.29 -16.76
N ILE A 220 -33.34 -1.27 -15.78
CA ILE A 220 -33.48 -1.96 -14.49
C ILE A 220 -33.99 -1.01 -13.38
N SER A 221 -33.78 0.30 -13.54
CA SER A 221 -34.07 1.36 -12.57
C SER A 221 -35.50 1.87 -12.68
#